data_AF-A0A3P6CBE9-F1
#
_entry.id   AF-A0A3P6CBE9-F1
#
_cell.length_a   1.000
_cell.length_b   1.000
_cell.length_c   1.000
_cell.angle_alpha   90.00
_cell.angle_beta   90.00
_cell.angle_gamma   90.00
#
_symmetry.space_group_name_H-M   'P 1'
#
loop_
_entity.id
_entity.type
_entity.pdbx_description
1 polymer ?
#
loop_
_entity_poly.entity_id
_entity_poly.type
_entity_poly.pdbx_seq_one_letter_code
_entity_poly.pdbx_strand_id
1 'polypeptide(L)'
;MDAELEKLGGVEEKKFPMLIKRDSLEKEKDHIEGFKPEVAWVTRAGEHDLPTPYALRPTSETIIYPYFKNRIRTHRDLPMKVNQWVNVVRWEVSDPIPLIRGREFDWQEGHSAFATKEEADEEVLEVLNIYSRVYEDLLAVPVIKGRKSDKEKFAGADYTTSV
;
A
#
# COMPACT_ATOMS: atom_id res chain seq x y z
N MET A 1 -15.36 6.29 -5.35
CA MET A 1 -14.38 5.30 -4.87
C MET A 1 -14.57 5.03 -3.39
N ASP A 2 -14.54 6.05 -2.52
CA ASP A 2 -14.88 5.89 -1.09
C ASP A 2 -16.23 5.21 -0.87
N ALA A 3 -17.29 5.71 -1.51
CA ALA A 3 -18.61 5.10 -1.44
C ALA A 3 -18.66 3.65 -1.97
N GLU A 4 -17.70 3.22 -2.78
CA GLU A 4 -17.60 1.82 -3.23
C GLU A 4 -16.80 0.98 -2.23
N LEU A 5 -15.77 1.53 -1.61
CA LEU A 5 -15.04 0.89 -0.51
C LEU A 5 -15.92 0.71 0.73
N GLU A 6 -16.78 1.68 1.04
CA GLU A 6 -17.78 1.58 2.11
C GLU A 6 -18.75 0.41 1.87
N LYS A 7 -19.10 0.12 0.61
CA LYS A 7 -19.98 -1.01 0.24
C LYS A 7 -19.33 -2.38 0.47
N LEU A 8 -17.99 -2.47 0.50
CA LEU A 8 -17.28 -3.70 0.90
C LEU A 8 -17.52 -4.07 2.37
N GLY A 9 -18.01 -3.10 3.17
CA GLY A 9 -18.34 -3.28 4.57
C GLY A 9 -17.10 -3.40 5.47
N GLY A 10 -17.11 -2.68 6.59
CA GLY A 10 -16.07 -2.79 7.62
C GLY A 10 -14.72 -2.16 7.27
N VAL A 11 -14.59 -1.47 6.12
CA VAL A 11 -13.41 -0.65 5.79
C VAL A 11 -13.40 0.60 6.65
N GLU A 12 -12.40 0.74 7.51
CA GLU A 12 -12.19 1.94 8.33
C GLU A 12 -11.15 2.88 7.70
N GLU A 13 -11.54 4.12 7.44
CA GLU A 13 -10.59 5.18 7.09
C GLU A 13 -9.66 5.49 8.27
N LYS A 14 -8.35 5.41 8.04
CA LYS A 14 -7.30 5.75 9.01
C LYS A 14 -6.24 6.61 8.36
N LYS A 15 -5.37 7.20 9.17
CA LYS A 15 -4.18 7.91 8.70
C LYS A 15 -2.98 7.49 9.53
N PHE A 16 -2.06 6.78 8.88
CA PHE A 16 -0.81 6.36 9.50
C PHE A 16 0.29 7.42 9.29
N PRO A 17 1.33 7.48 10.15
CA PRO A 17 2.45 8.39 9.98
C PRO A 17 3.19 8.19 8.65
N MET A 18 3.78 9.25 8.10
CA MET A 18 4.59 9.17 6.87
C MET A 18 6.01 8.67 7.12
N LEU A 19 6.56 8.97 8.29
CA LEU A 19 7.95 8.67 8.62
C LEU A 19 8.07 7.26 9.21
N ILE A 20 8.91 6.45 8.59
CA ILE A 20 9.18 5.06 9.00
C ILE A 20 10.59 5.02 9.57
N LYS A 21 10.74 4.56 10.82
CA LYS A 21 12.08 4.32 11.39
C LYS A 21 12.82 3.29 10.54
N ARG A 22 14.11 3.53 10.28
CA ARG A 22 14.97 2.59 9.54
C ARG A 22 14.82 1.14 10.02
N ASP A 23 14.92 0.91 11.33
CA ASP A 23 14.82 -0.41 11.93
C ASP A 23 13.44 -1.06 11.74
N SER A 24 12.37 -0.27 11.61
CA SER A 24 11.03 -0.80 11.31
C SER A 24 10.90 -1.21 9.86
N LEU A 25 11.45 -0.41 8.95
CA LEU A 25 11.50 -0.73 7.53
C LEU A 25 12.30 -2.04 7.37
N GLU A 26 13.55 -2.08 7.85
CA GLU A 26 14.54 -3.17 7.72
C GLU A 26 14.13 -4.54 8.28
N LYS A 27 13.05 -4.62 9.07
CA LYS A 27 12.50 -5.89 9.57
C LYS A 27 11.88 -6.73 8.46
N GLU A 28 11.29 -6.10 7.45
CA GLU A 28 10.61 -6.77 6.34
C GLU A 28 11.53 -6.86 5.12
N LYS A 29 12.60 -7.65 5.22
CA LYS A 29 13.69 -7.70 4.22
C LYS A 29 13.18 -7.99 2.80
N ASP A 30 12.23 -8.90 2.66
CA ASP A 30 11.71 -9.34 1.36
C ASP A 30 10.94 -8.24 0.64
N HIS A 31 10.18 -7.42 1.38
CA HIS A 31 9.50 -6.25 0.83
C HIS A 31 10.49 -5.14 0.46
N ILE A 32 11.52 -4.94 1.29
CA ILE A 32 12.47 -3.85 1.07
C ILE A 32 13.36 -4.09 -0.14
N GLU A 33 13.76 -5.32 -0.45
CA GLU A 33 14.66 -5.58 -1.58
C GLU A 33 14.16 -4.96 -2.89
N GLY A 34 12.84 -4.97 -3.11
CA GLY A 34 12.20 -4.32 -4.27
C GLY A 34 12.20 -2.79 -4.21
N PHE A 35 12.20 -2.19 -3.01
CA PHE A 35 12.11 -0.74 -2.82
C PHE A 35 13.44 -0.06 -2.44
N LYS A 36 14.50 -0.80 -2.08
CA LYS A 36 15.80 -0.27 -1.63
C LYS A 36 16.32 0.93 -2.43
N PRO A 37 16.33 0.92 -3.78
CA PRO A 37 16.86 2.06 -4.54
C PRO A 37 15.95 3.30 -4.52
N GLU A 38 14.67 3.17 -4.18
CA GLU A 38 13.66 4.23 -4.29
C GLU A 38 13.31 4.89 -2.94
N VAL A 39 13.87 4.41 -1.82
CA VAL A 39 13.56 4.97 -0.49
C VAL A 39 14.27 6.31 -0.28
N ALA A 40 13.48 7.37 -0.08
CA ALA A 40 13.98 8.67 0.34
C ALA A 40 14.17 8.72 1.87
N TRP A 41 15.34 9.19 2.31
CA TRP A 41 15.73 9.20 3.73
C TRP A 41 15.84 10.62 4.29
N VAL A 42 15.25 10.82 5.46
CA VAL A 42 15.45 11.97 6.33
C VAL A 42 16.54 11.60 7.35
N THR A 43 17.69 12.25 7.24
CA THR A 43 18.87 12.02 8.10
C THR A 43 19.19 13.20 9.01
N ARG A 44 18.59 14.37 8.77
CA ARG A 44 18.85 15.63 9.51
C ARG A 44 17.56 16.35 9.83
N ALA A 45 17.53 17.04 10.97
CA ALA A 45 16.47 17.96 11.36
C ALA A 45 17.09 19.31 11.77
N GLY A 46 16.85 20.35 10.96
CA GLY A 46 17.59 21.60 11.09
C GLY A 46 19.08 21.37 10.87
N GLU A 47 19.91 21.79 11.82
CA GLU A 47 21.37 21.64 11.75
C GLU A 47 21.89 20.34 12.38
N HIS A 48 21.04 19.53 13.02
CA HIS A 48 21.44 18.33 13.74
C HIS A 48 21.19 17.04 12.93
N ASP A 49 22.15 16.12 12.97
CA ASP A 49 21.97 14.76 12.47
C ASP A 49 21.02 13.97 13.40
N LEU A 50 20.12 13.19 12.80
CA LEU A 50 19.22 12.32 13.53
C LEU A 50 19.99 11.08 14.02
N PRO A 51 19.75 10.62 15.26
CA PRO A 51 20.41 9.41 15.78
C PRO A 51 20.02 8.15 15.00
N THR A 52 18.85 8.17 14.35
CA THR A 52 18.41 7.11 13.43
C THR A 52 17.70 7.77 12.24
N PRO A 53 18.06 7.41 10.99
CA PRO A 53 17.34 7.87 9.81
C PRO A 53 15.87 7.44 9.79
N TYR A 54 15.03 8.27 9.18
CA TYR A 54 13.64 7.94 8.89
C TYR A 54 13.43 7.89 7.39
N ALA A 55 12.77 6.85 6.89
CA ALA A 55 12.31 6.80 5.51
C ALA A 55 11.00 7.59 5.37
N LEU A 56 10.85 8.30 4.26
CA LEU A 56 9.53 8.70 3.77
C LEU A 56 8.84 7.44 3.22
N ARG A 57 7.55 7.26 3.51
CA ARG A 57 6.81 6.06 3.08
C ARG A 57 6.91 5.85 1.55
N PRO A 58 7.45 4.72 1.07
CA PRO A 58 7.23 4.28 -0.31
C PRO A 58 5.90 3.52 -0.46
N THR A 59 5.45 2.94 0.66
CA THR A 59 4.22 2.19 0.94
C THR A 59 4.14 1.95 2.46
N SER A 60 2.98 1.56 3.02
CA SER A 60 2.76 1.61 4.48
C SER A 60 2.70 0.25 5.21
N GLU A 61 3.03 -0.88 4.58
CA GLU A 61 3.00 -2.23 5.17
C GLU A 61 3.77 -2.30 6.50
N THR A 62 4.99 -1.76 6.53
CA THR A 62 5.87 -1.77 7.72
C THR A 62 5.38 -0.84 8.84
N ILE A 63 4.35 -0.03 8.60
CA ILE A 63 3.64 0.77 9.60
C ILE A 63 2.34 0.09 10.02
N ILE A 64 1.56 -0.40 9.04
CA ILE A 64 0.20 -0.93 9.23
C ILE A 64 0.23 -2.32 9.85
N TYR A 65 1.15 -3.19 9.44
CA TYR A 65 1.16 -4.58 9.93
C TYR A 65 1.55 -4.70 11.42
N PRO A 66 2.49 -3.89 11.95
CA PRO A 66 2.66 -3.79 13.40
C PRO A 66 1.41 -3.30 14.14
N TYR A 67 0.61 -2.41 13.52
CA TYR A 67 -0.68 -2.00 14.07
C TYR A 67 -1.67 -3.17 14.08
N PHE A 68 -1.82 -3.91 12.97
CA PHE A 68 -2.65 -5.12 12.90
C PHE A 68 -2.26 -6.15 13.94
N LYS A 69 -0.96 -6.47 14.05
CA LYS A 69 -0.43 -7.40 15.06
C LYS A 69 -0.81 -7.02 16.49
N ASN A 70 -0.89 -5.72 16.79
CA ASN A 70 -1.25 -5.24 18.12
C ASN A 70 -2.77 -5.26 18.37
N ARG A 71 -3.59 -5.14 17.32
CA ARG A 71 -5.04 -5.05 17.41
C ARG A 71 -5.75 -6.40 17.30
N ILE A 72 -5.27 -7.28 16.43
CA ILE A 72 -5.84 -8.61 16.21
C ILE A 72 -5.32 -9.54 17.32
N ARG A 73 -6.21 -9.96 18.22
CA ARG A 73 -5.88 -10.85 19.35
C ARG A 73 -6.64 -12.16 19.27
N THR A 74 -7.81 -12.16 18.65
CA THR A 74 -8.71 -13.31 18.49
C THR A 74 -9.31 -13.32 17.09
N HIS A 75 -9.91 -14.44 16.69
CA HIS A 75 -10.63 -14.56 15.42
C HIS A 75 -11.81 -13.57 15.29
N ARG A 76 -12.32 -13.03 16.41
CA ARG A 76 -13.42 -12.05 16.41
C ARG A 76 -12.98 -10.64 16.01
N ASP A 77 -11.67 -10.38 16.01
CA ASP A 77 -11.11 -9.11 15.55
C ASP A 77 -10.94 -9.10 14.02
N LEU A 78 -11.30 -10.19 13.34
CA LEU A 78 -11.27 -10.36 11.88
C LEU A 78 -12.71 -10.35 11.31
N PRO A 79 -12.91 -9.83 10.09
CA PRO A 79 -11.90 -9.17 9.26
C PRO A 79 -11.55 -7.77 9.79
N MET A 80 -10.28 -7.39 9.68
CA MET A 80 -9.83 -6.03 9.93
C MET A 80 -9.49 -5.39 8.60
N LYS A 81 -10.20 -4.32 8.22
CA LYS A 81 -10.01 -3.62 6.94
C LYS A 81 -9.77 -2.15 7.20
N VAL A 82 -8.67 -1.60 6.68
CA VAL A 82 -8.34 -0.18 6.81
C VAL A 82 -8.00 0.39 5.45
N ASN A 83 -8.37 1.64 5.22
CA ASN A 83 -7.98 2.42 4.06
C ASN A 83 -7.34 3.73 4.51
N GLN A 84 -6.46 4.30 3.69
CA GLN A 84 -5.99 5.67 3.87
C GLN A 84 -5.77 6.35 2.52
N TRP A 85 -6.13 7.63 2.45
CA TRP A 85 -5.76 8.54 1.37
C TRP A 85 -4.57 9.38 1.78
N VAL A 86 -3.43 9.18 1.12
CA VAL A 86 -2.14 9.78 1.50
C VAL A 86 -1.26 10.00 0.27
N ASN A 87 -0.26 10.87 0.42
CA ASN A 87 0.85 10.93 -0.50
C ASN A 87 1.92 9.87 -0.14
N VAL A 88 2.59 9.37 -1.17
CA VAL A 88 3.74 8.47 -1.07
C VAL A 88 4.92 9.03 -1.84
N VAL A 89 6.14 8.62 -1.44
CA VAL A 89 7.38 9.05 -2.07
C VAL A 89 8.16 7.85 -2.57
N ARG A 90 8.42 7.80 -3.88
CA ARG A 90 9.29 6.81 -4.53
C ARG A 90 10.32 7.53 -5.38
N TRP A 91 11.59 7.42 -5.03
CA TRP A 91 12.68 8.12 -5.68
C TRP A 91 13.14 7.41 -6.97
N GLU A 92 12.21 7.31 -7.91
CA GLU A 92 12.41 6.74 -9.23
C GLU A 92 13.56 7.42 -9.99
N VAL A 93 14.44 6.60 -10.56
CA VAL A 93 15.62 7.05 -11.35
C VAL A 93 15.19 7.51 -12.74
N SER A 94 14.09 6.96 -13.25
CA SER A 94 13.56 7.28 -14.58
C SER A 94 12.94 8.68 -14.65
N ASP A 95 12.84 9.21 -15.87
CA ASP A 95 12.27 10.54 -16.10
C ASP A 95 10.80 10.61 -15.64
N PRO A 96 10.42 11.66 -14.90
CA PRO A 96 9.06 11.81 -14.44
C PRO A 96 8.12 12.17 -15.60
N ILE A 97 6.95 11.54 -15.60
CA ILE A 97 5.84 11.86 -16.50
C ILE A 97 4.71 12.36 -15.61
N PRO A 98 4.24 13.62 -15.74
CA PRO A 98 3.18 14.16 -14.90
C PRO A 98 1.98 13.21 -14.81
N LEU A 99 1.47 12.99 -13.60
CA LEU A 99 0.37 12.08 -13.23
C LEU A 99 0.66 10.57 -13.41
N ILE A 100 1.47 10.16 -14.39
CA ILE A 100 1.74 8.76 -14.70
C ILE A 100 2.91 8.20 -13.86
N ARG A 101 3.95 9.02 -13.65
CA ARG A 101 5.17 8.66 -12.93
C ARG A 101 5.77 9.88 -12.26
N GLY A 102 5.49 10.06 -10.97
CA GLY A 102 6.06 11.11 -10.14
C GLY A 102 6.89 10.53 -8.99
N ARG A 103 7.77 11.35 -8.41
CA ARG A 103 8.51 10.97 -7.18
C ARG A 103 7.66 11.11 -5.93
N GLU A 104 6.67 11.99 -5.97
CA GLU A 104 5.60 12.12 -5.00
C GLU A 104 4.28 12.02 -5.77
N PHE A 105 3.34 11.26 -5.24
CA PHE A 105 1.99 11.16 -5.79
C PHE A 105 0.98 10.81 -4.70
N ASP A 106 -0.24 11.28 -4.88
CA ASP A 106 -1.38 10.93 -4.03
C ASP A 106 -1.94 9.58 -4.45
N TRP A 107 -2.31 8.75 -3.47
CA TRP A 107 -2.98 7.49 -3.71
C TRP A 107 -3.92 7.13 -2.56
N GLN A 108 -4.65 6.05 -2.72
CA GLN A 108 -5.13 5.29 -1.57
C GLN A 108 -4.30 4.02 -1.39
N GLU A 109 -4.35 3.47 -0.19
CA GLU A 109 -3.93 2.10 0.04
C GLU A 109 -4.88 1.43 1.03
N GLY A 110 -5.49 0.34 0.56
CA GLY A 110 -6.32 -0.54 1.37
C GLY A 110 -5.49 -1.71 1.88
N HIS A 111 -5.60 -1.97 3.17
CA HIS A 111 -4.93 -3.09 3.84
C HIS A 111 -5.97 -3.84 4.66
N SER A 112 -6.04 -5.15 4.47
CA SER A 112 -7.02 -6.00 5.14
C SER A 112 -6.41 -7.31 5.63
N ALA A 113 -6.98 -7.84 6.71
CA ALA A 113 -6.60 -9.11 7.31
C ALA A 113 -7.85 -9.95 7.54
N PHE A 114 -7.79 -11.21 7.10
CA PHE A 114 -8.90 -12.15 7.12
C PHE A 114 -8.54 -13.42 7.88
N ALA A 115 -9.57 -14.19 8.29
CA ALA A 115 -9.38 -15.48 8.93
C ALA A 115 -9.08 -16.58 7.93
N THR A 116 -9.62 -16.48 6.71
CA THR A 116 -9.47 -17.48 5.65
C THR A 116 -8.90 -16.86 4.37
N LYS A 117 -8.30 -17.70 3.52
CA LYS A 117 -7.75 -17.26 2.23
C LYS A 117 -8.88 -16.92 1.26
N GLU A 118 -9.97 -17.66 1.33
CA GLU A 118 -11.14 -17.51 0.47
C GLU A 118 -11.74 -16.11 0.62
N GLU A 119 -11.94 -15.63 1.86
CA GLU A 119 -12.41 -14.26 2.13
C GLU A 119 -11.46 -13.20 1.58
N ALA A 120 -10.14 -13.41 1.71
CA ALA A 120 -9.13 -12.50 1.19
C ALA A 120 -9.13 -12.46 -0.35
N ASP A 121 -9.25 -13.62 -1.00
CA ASP A 121 -9.29 -13.73 -2.46
C ASP A 121 -10.55 -13.08 -3.05
N GLU A 122 -11.69 -13.20 -2.35
CA GLU A 122 -12.93 -12.50 -2.71
C GLU A 122 -12.73 -10.99 -2.72
N GLU A 123 -12.20 -10.40 -1.63
CA GLU A 123 -11.97 -8.95 -1.56
C GLU A 123 -10.97 -8.46 -2.62
N VAL A 124 -9.92 -9.24 -2.93
CA VAL A 124 -8.97 -8.88 -4.00
C VAL A 124 -9.67 -8.66 -5.34
N LEU A 125 -10.62 -9.52 -5.69
CA LEU A 125 -11.37 -9.40 -6.94
C LEU A 125 -12.44 -8.31 -6.88
N GLU A 126 -13.08 -8.10 -5.72
CA GLU A 126 -14.02 -7.00 -5.52
C GLU A 126 -13.34 -5.64 -5.69
N VAL A 127 -12.17 -5.45 -5.07
CA VAL A 127 -11.36 -4.22 -5.21
C VAL A 127 -10.87 -4.04 -6.63
N LEU A 128 -10.42 -5.11 -7.31
CA LEU A 128 -10.04 -5.04 -8.73
C LEU A 128 -11.21 -4.57 -9.62
N ASN A 129 -12.42 -5.02 -9.33
CA ASN A 129 -13.62 -4.58 -10.03
C ASN A 129 -13.99 -3.12 -9.69
N ILE A 130 -13.74 -2.65 -8.47
CA ILE A 130 -13.87 -1.21 -8.14
C ILE A 130 -12.90 -0.41 -8.99
N TYR A 131 -11.62 -0.83 -9.07
CA TYR A 131 -10.64 -0.15 -9.92
C TYR A 131 -11.04 -0.17 -11.38
N SER A 132 -11.53 -1.29 -11.93
CA SER A 132 -11.98 -1.31 -13.33
C SER A 132 -13.13 -0.34 -13.57
N ARG A 133 -14.11 -0.24 -12.66
CA ARG A 133 -15.21 0.74 -12.75
C ARG A 133 -14.73 2.19 -12.68
N VAL A 134 -13.70 2.48 -11.86
CA VAL A 134 -13.11 3.83 -11.83
C VAL A 134 -12.54 4.18 -13.21
N TYR A 135 -11.86 3.27 -13.90
CA TYR A 135 -11.35 3.55 -15.24
C TYR A 135 -12.48 3.57 -16.29
N GLU A 136 -13.36 2.57 -16.31
CA GLU A 136 -14.35 2.39 -17.37
C GLU A 136 -15.55 3.32 -17.24
N ASP A 137 -16.16 3.39 -16.04
CA ASP A 137 -17.42 4.13 -15.84
C ASP A 137 -17.17 5.61 -15.57
N LEU A 138 -16.12 5.95 -14.81
CA LEU A 138 -15.83 7.33 -14.43
C LEU A 138 -14.90 8.04 -15.43
N LEU A 139 -13.87 7.35 -15.93
CA LEU A 139 -12.86 7.95 -16.82
C LEU A 139 -13.04 7.59 -18.30
N ALA A 140 -13.98 6.69 -18.64
CA ALA A 140 -14.19 6.19 -20.00
C ALA A 140 -12.94 5.57 -20.65
N VAL A 141 -12.08 4.95 -19.83
CA VAL A 141 -10.85 4.27 -20.26
C VAL A 141 -11.05 2.75 -20.15
N PRO A 142 -11.02 2.00 -21.25
CA PRO A 142 -11.12 0.53 -21.19
C PRO A 142 -9.85 -0.07 -20.59
N VAL A 143 -10.01 -1.08 -19.74
CA VAL A 143 -8.89 -1.76 -19.06
C VAL A 143 -8.94 -3.27 -19.21
N ILE A 144 -7.82 -3.96 -18.97
CA ILE A 144 -7.75 -5.42 -19.04
C ILE A 144 -7.42 -5.97 -17.66
N LYS A 145 -8.43 -6.54 -17.01
CA LYS A 145 -8.24 -7.27 -15.76
C LYS A 145 -7.36 -8.50 -16.00
N GLY A 146 -6.32 -8.68 -15.18
CA GLY A 146 -5.41 -9.80 -15.30
C GLY A 146 -4.64 -10.11 -14.02
N ARG A 147 -3.89 -11.21 -14.06
CA ARG A 147 -2.94 -11.62 -13.01
C ARG A 147 -1.52 -11.43 -13.52
N LYS A 148 -0.66 -10.82 -12.71
CA LYS A 148 0.77 -10.66 -13.02
C LYS A 148 1.47 -12.02 -13.01
N SER A 149 2.53 -12.14 -13.81
CA SER A 149 3.43 -13.30 -13.75
C SER A 149 4.20 -13.32 -12.43
N ASP A 150 4.80 -14.46 -12.07
CA ASP A 150 5.62 -14.55 -10.85
C ASP A 150 6.80 -13.58 -10.83
N LYS A 151 7.29 -13.15 -12.00
CA LYS A 151 8.36 -12.16 -12.11
C LYS A 151 7.89 -10.73 -11.82
N GLU A 152 6.62 -10.44 -12.10
CA GLU A 152 6.04 -9.09 -12.05
C GLU A 152 5.09 -8.90 -10.86
N LYS A 153 4.90 -9.92 -10.02
CA LYS A 153 4.10 -9.80 -8.81
C LYS A 153 4.80 -8.94 -7.76
N PHE A 154 4.01 -8.34 -6.87
CA PHE A 154 4.55 -7.56 -5.77
C PHE A 154 5.48 -8.41 -4.89
N ALA A 155 6.62 -7.83 -4.48
CA ALA A 155 7.59 -8.53 -3.64
C ALA A 155 6.94 -8.93 -2.31
N GLY A 156 6.96 -10.23 -2.00
CA GLY A 156 6.31 -10.81 -0.81
C GLY A 156 4.82 -11.17 -0.98
N ALA A 157 4.21 -10.96 -2.16
CA ALA A 157 2.84 -11.38 -2.42
C ALA A 157 2.74 -12.85 -2.91
N ASP A 158 1.66 -13.53 -2.53
CA ASP A 158 1.27 -14.83 -3.12
C ASP A 158 0.97 -14.65 -4.62
N TYR A 159 0.12 -13.67 -4.94
CA TYR A 159 -0.18 -13.24 -6.30
C TYR A 159 -0.54 -11.75 -6.38
N THR A 160 -0.60 -11.20 -7.59
CA THR A 160 -0.99 -9.81 -7.84
C THR A 160 -1.94 -9.74 -9.02
N THR A 161 -3.05 -9.02 -8.85
CA THR A 161 -3.99 -8.68 -9.92
C THR A 161 -3.78 -7.22 -10.37
N SER A 162 -4.11 -6.90 -11.62
CA SER A 162 -4.07 -5.53 -12.13
C SER A 162 -5.13 -5.29 -13.19
N VAL A 163 -5.47 -4.02 -13.39
CA VAL A 163 -6.18 -3.48 -14.57
C VAL A 163 -5.19 -2.86 -15.56
#